data_AF-A0A813NZR3-F1
#
_entry.id   AF-A0A813NZR3-F1
#
_cell.length_a   1.000
_cell.length_b   1.000
_cell.length_c   1.000
_cell.angle_alpha   90.00
_cell.angle_beta   90.00
_cell.angle_gamma   90.00
#
_symmetry.space_group_name_H-M   'P 1'
#
loop_
_entity.id
_entity.type
_entity.pdbx_description
1 polymer ?
#
loop_
_entity_poly.entity_id
_entity_poly.type
_entity_poly.pdbx_seq_one_letter_code
_entity_poly.pdbx_strand_id
1 'polypeptide(L)'
;MFSCASKVLIFLLAVQFCTSKRSGKSPLLRCLTGYKDGNGELSDCPPDKVFSKCVSHCPRTCQNPYIKSDNKACLHNCRSGCVCTNGTLIDEGQNRQCVPQDECTCFLHGKVFWPNEILLRNGRKCQCKNGGWYCHDQPTSSRTCSVVGLSHLETFDGSLVTVKPDNYLLVKVRK
;
A
#
# COMPACT_ATOMS: atom_id res chain seq x y z
N MET A 1 24.09 -16.18 -50.11
CA MET A 1 23.88 -17.41 -49.33
C MET A 1 25.12 -17.63 -48.47
N PHE A 2 25.11 -17.20 -47.21
CA PHE A 2 26.06 -17.70 -46.22
C PHE A 2 25.31 -17.99 -44.93
N SER A 3 25.52 -19.23 -44.50
CA SER A 3 24.80 -19.96 -43.48
C SER A 3 24.99 -19.33 -42.10
N CYS A 4 23.89 -19.06 -41.41
CA CYS A 4 23.84 -18.55 -40.04
C CYS A 4 24.09 -19.69 -39.02
N ALA A 5 25.14 -20.48 -39.25
CA ALA A 5 25.50 -21.65 -38.45
C ALA A 5 26.96 -21.55 -38.02
N SER A 6 27.28 -20.57 -37.17
CA SER A 6 28.43 -20.60 -36.26
C SER A 6 28.47 -19.32 -35.45
N LYS A 7 28.67 -19.46 -34.14
CA LYS A 7 28.77 -18.42 -33.10
C LYS A 7 27.45 -17.94 -32.46
N VAL A 8 26.71 -18.85 -31.83
CA VAL A 8 26.13 -18.60 -30.49
C VAL A 8 26.09 -19.91 -29.71
N LEU A 9 27.24 -20.37 -29.21
CA LEU A 9 27.36 -21.55 -28.32
C LEU A 9 27.44 -21.13 -26.83
N ILE A 10 26.90 -19.97 -26.46
CA ILE A 10 26.83 -19.55 -25.06
C ILE A 10 25.49 -18.84 -24.92
N PHE A 11 24.46 -19.54 -24.45
CA PHE A 11 23.28 -19.04 -23.71
C PHE A 11 22.19 -20.12 -23.73
N LEU A 12 22.43 -21.20 -22.99
CA LEU A 12 21.59 -22.40 -22.95
C LEU A 12 20.35 -22.29 -22.02
N LEU A 13 19.89 -21.11 -21.56
CA LEU A 13 18.78 -21.05 -20.58
C LEU A 13 17.78 -19.87 -20.72
N ALA A 14 17.48 -19.40 -21.93
CA ALA A 14 16.29 -18.56 -22.13
C ALA A 14 15.72 -18.75 -23.53
N VAL A 15 14.55 -19.39 -23.63
CA VAL A 15 13.72 -19.32 -24.84
C VAL A 15 13.21 -17.88 -24.95
N GLN A 16 13.99 -17.03 -25.61
CA GLN A 16 13.63 -15.65 -25.95
C GLN A 16 13.14 -15.66 -27.39
N PHE A 17 11.83 -15.60 -27.60
CA PHE A 17 11.25 -15.38 -28.94
C PHE A 17 11.47 -13.90 -29.30
N CYS A 18 12.60 -13.60 -29.93
CA CYS A 18 12.88 -12.29 -30.49
C CYS A 18 12.41 -12.30 -31.97
N THR A 19 11.28 -11.66 -32.30
CA THR A 19 10.82 -11.53 -33.69
C THR A 19 11.40 -10.25 -34.31
N SER A 20 12.02 -10.38 -35.49
CA SER A 20 12.59 -9.25 -36.23
C SER A 20 11.47 -8.47 -36.94
N LYS A 21 11.03 -7.34 -36.36
CA LYS A 21 10.16 -6.39 -37.09
C LYS A 21 11.06 -5.50 -37.97
N ARG A 22 11.16 -5.80 -39.26
CA ARG A 22 11.81 -4.90 -40.25
C ARG A 22 10.97 -3.64 -40.39
N SER A 23 11.29 -2.61 -39.61
CA SER A 23 10.85 -1.24 -39.89
C SER A 23 12.07 -0.32 -39.88
N GLY A 24 12.72 -0.22 -41.04
CA GLY A 24 13.40 0.96 -41.59
C GLY A 24 14.47 1.76 -40.84
N LYS A 25 14.60 1.73 -39.51
CA LYS A 25 15.59 2.54 -38.77
C LYS A 25 16.07 1.80 -37.54
N SER A 26 17.33 1.33 -37.57
CA SER A 26 18.11 0.72 -36.46
C SER A 26 17.46 -0.49 -35.75
N PRO A 27 18.09 -1.69 -35.75
CA PRO A 27 17.51 -2.86 -35.10
C PRO A 27 17.62 -2.72 -33.57
N LEU A 28 16.60 -2.14 -32.93
CA LEU A 28 16.36 -2.38 -31.52
C LEU A 28 15.78 -3.80 -31.40
N LEU A 29 16.58 -4.77 -30.93
CA LEU A 29 16.05 -6.07 -30.51
C LEU A 29 15.06 -5.83 -29.35
N ARG A 30 13.76 -5.73 -29.63
CA ARG A 30 12.71 -5.85 -28.61
C ARG A 30 12.25 -7.30 -28.60
N CYS A 31 12.75 -8.09 -27.66
CA CYS A 31 12.12 -9.38 -27.38
C CYS A 31 10.78 -9.09 -26.70
N LEU A 32 9.68 -9.59 -27.28
CA LEU A 32 8.34 -9.38 -26.72
C LEU A 32 8.18 -10.27 -25.47
N THR A 33 8.22 -9.66 -24.29
CA THR A 33 7.80 -10.31 -23.04
C THR A 33 6.30 -10.08 -22.86
N GLY A 34 5.48 -10.89 -23.52
CA GLY A 34 4.02 -10.83 -23.42
C GLY A 34 3.45 -11.97 -22.57
N TYR A 35 2.23 -11.80 -22.08
CA TYR A 35 1.43 -12.87 -21.47
C TYR A 35 0.31 -13.28 -22.43
N LYS A 36 -0.18 -14.52 -22.29
CA LYS A 36 -1.43 -14.91 -22.96
C LYS A 36 -2.58 -14.34 -22.16
N ASP A 37 -3.39 -13.50 -22.79
CA ASP A 37 -4.58 -12.93 -22.17
C ASP A 37 -5.68 -14.00 -21.96
N GLY A 38 -6.85 -13.59 -21.45
CA GLY A 38 -7.98 -14.49 -21.24
C GLY A 38 -8.50 -15.15 -22.52
N ASN A 39 -8.17 -14.62 -23.70
CA ASN A 39 -8.55 -15.11 -25.01
C ASN A 39 -7.46 -15.98 -25.66
N GLY A 40 -6.29 -16.09 -25.02
CA GLY A 40 -5.14 -16.84 -25.53
C GLY A 40 -4.23 -16.05 -26.48
N GLU A 41 -4.46 -14.74 -26.65
CA GLU A 41 -3.68 -13.86 -27.51
C GLU A 41 -2.48 -13.28 -26.75
N LEU A 42 -1.37 -13.05 -27.47
CA LEU A 42 -0.16 -12.49 -26.89
C LEU A 42 -0.33 -10.97 -26.70
N SER A 43 -0.38 -10.54 -25.44
CA SER A 43 -0.53 -9.13 -25.07
C SER A 43 0.64 -8.62 -24.23
N ASP A 44 0.94 -7.32 -24.39
CA ASP A 44 1.91 -6.60 -23.56
C ASP A 44 1.27 -6.11 -22.26
N CYS A 45 2.09 -5.91 -21.22
CA CYS A 45 1.63 -5.33 -19.97
C CYS A 45 1.37 -3.81 -20.11
N PRO A 46 0.41 -3.25 -19.34
CA PRO A 46 0.21 -1.82 -19.30
C PRO A 46 1.46 -1.09 -18.74
N PRO A 47 1.62 0.22 -19.00
CA PRO A 47 2.86 0.96 -18.74
C PRO A 47 3.36 0.92 -17.29
N ASP A 48 2.46 0.77 -16.32
CA ASP A 48 2.74 0.73 -14.88
C ASP A 48 3.08 -0.68 -14.36
N LYS A 49 3.05 -1.69 -15.23
CA LYS A 49 3.21 -3.10 -14.88
C LYS A 49 4.30 -3.77 -15.73
N VAL A 50 4.90 -4.81 -15.15
CA VAL A 50 5.93 -5.62 -15.79
C VAL A 50 5.48 -7.07 -15.89
N PHE A 51 5.90 -7.73 -16.96
CA PHE A 51 5.62 -9.14 -17.14
C PHE A 51 6.35 -9.98 -16.09
N SER A 52 5.63 -10.91 -15.47
CA SER A 52 6.16 -11.95 -14.59
C SER A 52 5.71 -13.32 -15.08
N LYS A 53 6.61 -14.29 -15.03
CA LYS A 53 6.30 -15.70 -15.33
C LYS A 53 5.38 -16.34 -14.27
N CYS A 54 5.35 -15.77 -13.07
CA CYS A 54 4.63 -16.29 -11.92
C CYS A 54 4.07 -15.11 -11.14
N VAL A 55 2.77 -14.86 -11.32
CA VAL A 55 2.02 -13.83 -10.60
C VAL A 55 1.51 -14.41 -9.28
N SER A 56 1.80 -13.72 -8.18
CA SER A 56 1.31 -14.08 -6.86
C SER A 56 -0.21 -13.94 -6.75
N HIS A 57 -0.86 -14.92 -6.14
CA HIS A 57 -2.27 -14.84 -5.74
C HIS A 57 -2.51 -13.86 -4.58
N CYS A 58 -1.44 -13.38 -3.95
CA CYS A 58 -1.46 -12.44 -2.83
C CYS A 58 -0.72 -11.15 -3.25
N PRO A 59 -1.26 -10.35 -4.18
CA PRO A 59 -0.58 -9.14 -4.62
C PRO A 59 -0.51 -8.10 -3.49
N ARG A 60 0.56 -7.31 -3.46
CA ARG A 60 0.68 -6.18 -2.54
C ARG A 60 -0.25 -5.05 -3.00
N THR A 61 -1.12 -4.61 -2.11
CA THR A 61 -2.10 -3.53 -2.36
C THR A 61 -1.89 -2.40 -1.37
N CYS A 62 -2.45 -1.23 -1.64
CA CYS A 62 -2.45 -0.10 -0.68
C CYS A 62 -3.11 -0.45 0.66
N GLN A 63 -4.12 -1.33 0.68
CA GLN A 63 -4.74 -1.83 1.91
C GLN A 63 -3.91 -2.90 2.63
N ASN A 64 -3.06 -3.63 1.92
CA ASN A 64 -2.18 -4.64 2.50
C ASN A 64 -0.74 -4.54 1.97
N PRO A 65 -0.03 -3.44 2.31
CA PRO A 65 1.28 -3.15 1.74
C PRO A 65 2.34 -4.15 2.22
N TYR A 66 2.14 -4.82 3.36
CA TYR A 66 3.14 -5.71 3.97
C TYR A 66 2.89 -7.21 3.73
N ILE A 67 1.95 -7.57 2.85
CA ILE A 67 1.73 -8.97 2.49
C ILE A 67 2.97 -9.58 1.83
N LYS A 68 3.34 -10.77 2.28
CA LYS A 68 4.45 -11.55 1.71
C LYS A 68 3.98 -12.27 0.45
N SER A 69 4.05 -11.57 -0.68
CA SER A 69 3.62 -12.06 -1.99
C SER A 69 4.48 -13.21 -2.53
N ASP A 70 5.66 -13.42 -1.95
CA ASP A 70 6.66 -14.44 -2.31
C ASP A 70 6.53 -15.76 -1.54
N ASN A 71 5.59 -15.83 -0.58
CA ASN A 71 5.34 -17.06 0.16
C ASN A 71 4.90 -18.21 -0.76
N LYS A 72 5.30 -19.45 -0.42
CA LYS A 72 4.97 -20.66 -1.19
C LYS A 72 3.48 -20.82 -1.46
N ALA A 73 2.63 -20.50 -0.48
CA ALA A 73 1.17 -20.57 -0.63
C ALA A 73 0.64 -19.58 -1.69
N CYS A 74 1.21 -18.39 -1.77
CA CYS A 74 0.80 -17.35 -2.70
C CYS A 74 1.31 -17.59 -4.13
N LEU A 75 2.40 -18.34 -4.29
CA LEU A 75 2.97 -18.73 -5.58
C LEU A 75 2.54 -20.13 -6.04
N HIS A 76 1.75 -20.85 -5.25
CA HIS A 76 1.30 -22.19 -5.59
C HIS A 76 0.40 -22.15 -6.84
N ASN A 77 0.78 -22.89 -7.89
CA ASN A 77 0.10 -22.92 -9.19
C ASN A 77 -0.08 -21.53 -9.84
N CYS A 78 0.87 -20.62 -9.61
CA CYS A 78 0.88 -19.32 -10.26
C CYS A 78 0.90 -19.44 -11.79
N ARG A 79 0.43 -18.39 -12.47
CA ARG A 79 0.47 -18.26 -13.93
C ARG A 79 1.24 -17.01 -14.33
N SER A 80 1.66 -16.96 -15.60
CA SER A 80 2.25 -15.76 -16.17
C SER A 80 1.23 -14.63 -16.29
N GLY A 81 1.69 -13.39 -16.14
CA GLY A 81 0.85 -12.21 -16.18
C GLY A 81 1.61 -10.95 -15.81
N CYS A 82 0.90 -9.88 -15.51
CA CYS A 82 1.48 -8.57 -15.21
C CYS A 82 1.46 -8.27 -13.71
N VAL A 83 2.55 -7.74 -13.18
CA VAL A 83 2.69 -7.30 -11.78
C VAL A 83 3.15 -5.85 -11.73
N CYS A 84 2.86 -5.16 -10.63
CA CYS A 84 3.41 -3.84 -10.40
C CYS A 84 4.94 -3.85 -10.41
N THR A 85 5.53 -2.75 -10.90
CA THR A 85 6.99 -2.55 -10.85
C THR A 85 7.48 -2.59 -9.40
N ASN A 86 8.75 -2.96 -9.20
CA ASN A 86 9.28 -3.11 -7.85
C ASN A 86 9.14 -1.80 -7.05
N GLY A 87 8.60 -1.90 -5.83
CA GLY A 87 8.37 -0.76 -4.95
C GLY A 87 7.01 -0.06 -5.11
N THR A 88 6.17 -0.48 -6.06
CA THR A 88 4.81 0.06 -6.23
C THR A 88 3.74 -0.94 -5.78
N LEU A 89 2.58 -0.41 -5.39
CA LEU A 89 1.44 -1.14 -4.84
C LEU A 89 0.21 -0.95 -5.74
N ILE A 90 -0.65 -1.96 -5.79
CA ILE A 90 -1.94 -1.82 -6.47
C ILE A 90 -2.85 -0.93 -5.63
N ASP A 91 -3.29 0.19 -6.20
CA ASP A 91 -4.27 1.08 -5.59
C ASP A 91 -5.68 0.76 -6.12
N GLU A 92 -6.53 0.21 -5.26
CA GLU A 92 -7.91 -0.13 -5.60
C GLU A 92 -8.79 1.12 -5.78
N GLY A 93 -8.42 2.26 -5.21
CA GLY A 93 -9.11 3.54 -5.38
C GLY A 93 -8.76 4.25 -6.69
N GLN A 94 -7.61 3.92 -7.28
CA GLN A 94 -7.13 4.45 -8.56
C GLN A 94 -7.18 3.41 -9.68
N ASN A 95 -8.32 2.70 -9.80
CA ASN A 95 -8.56 1.72 -10.88
C ASN A 95 -7.44 0.68 -11.03
N ARG A 96 -6.87 0.21 -9.92
CA ARG A 96 -5.78 -0.78 -9.87
C ARG A 96 -4.48 -0.34 -10.55
N GLN A 97 -4.24 0.97 -10.59
CA GLN A 97 -2.95 1.54 -11.00
C GLN A 97 -1.88 1.21 -9.96
N CYS A 98 -0.65 0.99 -10.42
CA CYS A 98 0.49 0.80 -9.53
C CYS A 98 1.04 2.16 -9.10
N VAL A 99 1.04 2.43 -7.80
CA VAL A 99 1.51 3.70 -7.22
C VAL A 99 2.53 3.47 -6.10
N PRO A 100 3.41 4.43 -5.83
CA PRO A 100 4.24 4.44 -4.62
C PRO A 100 3.40 4.36 -3.34
N GLN A 101 3.97 3.83 -2.26
CA GLN A 101 3.23 3.66 -1.00
C GLN A 101 2.69 4.98 -0.45
N ASP A 102 3.45 6.06 -0.55
CA ASP A 102 3.09 7.41 -0.12
C ASP A 102 1.96 8.06 -0.94
N GLU A 103 1.71 7.55 -2.15
CA GLU A 103 0.62 7.98 -3.03
C GLU A 103 -0.64 7.09 -2.93
N CYS A 104 -0.64 6.10 -2.04
CA CYS A 104 -1.79 5.22 -1.84
C CYS A 104 -3.02 5.96 -1.28
N THR A 105 -4.17 5.74 -1.93
CA THR A 105 -5.47 6.17 -1.38
C THR A 105 -5.88 5.36 -0.15
N CYS A 106 -6.66 5.99 0.73
CA CYS A 106 -7.23 5.35 1.91
C CYS A 106 -8.71 5.04 1.73
N PHE A 107 -9.17 3.95 2.35
CA PHE A 107 -10.58 3.59 2.37
C PHE A 107 -11.19 3.83 3.75
N LEU A 108 -12.40 4.41 3.77
CA LEU A 108 -13.21 4.48 4.98
C LEU A 108 -14.69 4.36 4.62
N HIS A 109 -15.36 3.34 5.16
CA HIS A 109 -16.78 3.06 4.92
C HIS A 109 -17.15 3.04 3.41
N GLY A 110 -16.30 2.40 2.59
CA GLY A 110 -16.51 2.30 1.14
C GLY A 110 -16.20 3.56 0.33
N LYS A 111 -15.75 4.64 0.97
CA LYS A 111 -15.30 5.87 0.29
C LYS A 111 -13.77 5.89 0.16
N VAL A 112 -13.31 6.44 -0.96
CA VAL A 112 -11.89 6.66 -1.27
C VAL A 112 -11.48 8.05 -0.82
N PHE A 113 -10.32 8.16 -0.19
CA PHE A 113 -9.72 9.41 0.30
C PHE A 113 -8.30 9.54 -0.26
N TRP A 114 -7.95 10.73 -0.74
CA TRP A 114 -6.65 10.99 -1.33
C TRP A 114 -5.52 11.05 -0.28
N PRO A 115 -4.27 10.80 -0.68
CA PRO A 115 -3.11 10.96 0.19
C PRO A 115 -3.11 12.34 0.86
N ASN A 116 -2.80 12.36 2.15
CA ASN A 116 -2.80 13.54 3.02
C ASN A 116 -4.16 14.17 3.34
N GLU A 117 -5.29 13.63 2.86
CA GLU A 117 -6.60 14.10 3.30
C GLU A 117 -6.79 13.93 4.81
N ILE A 118 -7.46 14.91 5.41
CA ILE A 118 -7.70 14.97 6.85
C ILE A 118 -9.20 14.91 7.12
N LEU A 119 -9.60 14.07 8.07
CA LEU A 119 -10.96 14.00 8.58
C LEU A 119 -10.99 14.02 10.11
N LEU A 120 -12.16 14.30 10.67
CA LEU A 120 -12.41 14.20 12.10
C LEU A 120 -13.10 12.86 12.41
N ARG A 121 -12.46 12.01 13.22
CA ARG A 121 -13.01 10.72 13.66
C ARG A 121 -12.91 10.63 15.17
N ASN A 122 -14.05 10.43 15.83
CA ASN A 122 -14.12 10.32 17.31
C ASN A 122 -13.41 11.49 18.03
N GLY A 123 -13.56 12.71 17.52
CA GLY A 123 -12.92 13.91 18.06
C GLY A 123 -11.40 14.01 17.83
N ARG A 124 -10.81 13.13 17.00
CA ARG A 124 -9.39 13.17 16.62
C ARG A 124 -9.23 13.52 15.14
N LYS A 125 -8.21 14.30 14.82
CA LYS A 125 -7.82 14.58 13.43
C LYS A 125 -7.04 13.39 12.89
N CYS A 126 -7.56 12.75 11.85
CA CYS A 126 -6.94 11.61 11.19
C CYS A 126 -6.52 11.99 9.78
N GLN A 127 -5.28 11.67 9.43
CA GLN A 127 -4.73 11.91 8.11
C GLN A 127 -4.55 10.59 7.35
N CYS A 128 -4.93 10.57 6.08
CA CYS A 128 -4.60 9.47 5.18
C CYS A 128 -3.11 9.53 4.84
N LYS A 129 -2.36 8.48 5.18
CA LYS A 129 -0.96 8.30 4.74
C LYS A 129 -0.74 6.85 4.40
N ASN A 130 0.07 6.54 3.40
CA ASN A 130 0.54 5.18 3.14
C ASN A 130 -0.58 4.12 3.02
N GLY A 131 -1.76 4.49 2.49
CA GLY A 131 -2.92 3.61 2.39
C GLY A 131 -3.68 3.35 3.71
N GLY A 132 -3.30 4.03 4.79
CA GLY A 132 -3.89 3.87 6.13
C GLY A 132 -4.22 5.19 6.84
N TRP A 133 -4.98 5.09 7.93
CA TRP A 133 -5.39 6.24 8.73
C TRP A 133 -4.47 6.46 9.93
N TYR A 134 -3.87 7.65 9.99
CA TYR A 134 -3.00 8.08 11.07
C TYR A 134 -3.69 9.19 11.86
N CYS A 135 -4.31 8.81 12.98
CA CYS A 135 -4.99 9.74 13.87
C CYS A 135 -3.98 10.34 14.86
N HIS A 136 -3.90 11.66 14.88
CA HIS A 136 -3.16 12.36 15.92
C HIS A 136 -4.10 12.54 17.10
N ASP A 137 -3.64 12.16 18.28
CA ASP A 137 -4.32 12.55 19.50
C ASP A 137 -4.26 14.07 19.56
N GLN A 138 -5.39 14.69 19.26
CA GLN A 138 -5.57 16.08 19.62
C GLN A 138 -5.45 16.09 21.14
N PRO A 139 -4.59 16.91 21.77
CA PRO A 139 -4.64 17.08 23.20
C PRO A 139 -6.10 17.45 23.47
N THR A 140 -6.82 16.62 24.22
CA THR A 140 -8.18 16.91 24.62
C THR A 140 -8.14 18.30 25.25
N SER A 141 -8.56 19.28 24.48
CA SER A 141 -8.41 20.68 24.80
C SER A 141 -9.34 20.92 25.97
N SER A 142 -8.75 21.07 27.15
CA SER A 142 -9.38 21.06 28.48
C SER A 142 -9.68 19.67 29.03
N ARG A 143 -8.75 19.15 29.83
CA ARG A 143 -9.10 18.21 30.91
C ARG A 143 -9.71 19.03 32.04
N THR A 144 -10.82 18.58 32.61
CA THR A 144 -11.50 19.23 33.72
C THR A 144 -11.35 18.36 34.96
N CYS A 145 -11.04 18.97 36.11
CA CYS A 145 -11.14 18.33 37.41
C CYS A 145 -12.42 18.88 38.07
N SER A 146 -13.27 18.00 38.59
CA SER A 146 -14.58 18.39 39.13
C SER A 146 -14.82 17.80 40.51
N VAL A 147 -15.58 18.52 41.34
CA VAL A 147 -16.10 17.99 42.62
C VAL A 147 -17.47 17.39 42.32
N VAL A 148 -17.62 16.09 42.55
CA VAL A 148 -18.85 15.34 42.29
C VAL A 148 -19.47 14.96 43.63
N GLY A 149 -20.59 15.60 43.98
CA GLY A 149 -21.25 15.37 45.26
C GLY A 149 -20.45 15.93 46.45
N LEU A 150 -20.54 15.24 47.60
CA LEU A 150 -20.01 15.76 48.87
C LEU A 150 -18.57 15.33 49.19
N SER A 151 -18.14 14.19 48.65
CA SER A 151 -16.86 13.57 49.00
C SER A 151 -16.15 12.93 47.81
N HIS A 152 -16.64 13.10 46.58
CA HIS A 152 -15.97 12.56 45.39
C HIS A 152 -15.38 13.67 44.53
N LEU A 153 -14.19 13.40 44.00
CA LEU A 153 -13.46 14.24 43.06
C LEU A 153 -13.24 13.43 41.80
N GLU A 154 -13.50 14.01 40.64
CA GLU A 154 -13.06 13.50 39.35
C GLU A 154 -11.79 14.24 38.95
N THR A 155 -10.68 13.53 38.80
CA THR A 155 -9.37 14.12 38.47
C THR A 155 -9.24 14.39 36.97
N PHE A 156 -8.23 15.17 36.56
CA PHE A 156 -7.99 15.52 35.15
C PHE A 156 -7.80 14.31 34.22
N ASP A 157 -7.34 13.18 34.74
CA ASP A 157 -7.19 11.89 34.06
C ASP A 157 -8.48 11.04 34.04
N GLY A 158 -9.57 11.51 34.65
CA GLY A 158 -10.86 10.82 34.69
C GLY A 158 -10.99 9.79 35.83
N SER A 159 -10.09 9.83 36.82
CA SER A 159 -10.15 8.95 37.99
C SER A 159 -11.09 9.54 39.04
N LEU A 160 -11.93 8.69 39.64
CA LEU A 160 -12.81 9.09 40.74
C LEU A 160 -12.14 8.79 42.08
N VAL A 161 -12.01 9.80 42.92
CA VAL A 161 -11.34 9.72 44.24
C VAL A 161 -12.31 10.16 45.33
N THR A 162 -12.43 9.36 46.39
CA THR A 162 -13.19 9.73 47.58
C THR A 162 -12.28 10.41 48.60
N VAL A 163 -12.64 11.62 49.02
CA VAL A 163 -11.92 12.41 50.02
C VAL A 163 -12.68 12.48 51.34
N LYS A 164 -11.94 12.55 52.45
CA LYS A 164 -12.51 12.82 53.77
C LYS A 164 -12.80 14.31 53.90
N PRO A 165 -13.66 14.74 54.83
CA PRO A 165 -13.88 16.16 55.09
C PRO A 165 -12.65 16.78 55.76
N ASP A 166 -11.87 17.55 55.01
CA ASP A 166 -10.70 18.33 55.47
C ASP A 166 -10.38 19.44 54.44
N ASN A 167 -9.37 20.27 54.73
CA ASN A 167 -8.90 21.32 53.83
C ASN A 167 -7.86 20.77 52.83
N TYR A 168 -8.18 20.78 51.53
CA TYR A 168 -7.31 20.29 50.46
C TYR A 168 -6.99 21.37 49.41
N LEU A 169 -5.76 21.33 48.88
CA LEU A 169 -5.40 22.04 47.66
C LEU A 169 -5.74 21.18 46.44
N LEU A 170 -6.82 21.53 45.72
CA LEU A 170 -7.31 20.73 44.60
C LEU A 170 -6.43 20.85 43.35
N VAL A 171 -5.93 22.06 43.06
CA VAL A 171 -5.09 22.31 41.87
C VAL A 171 -3.99 23.30 42.23
N LYS A 172 -2.74 22.93 41.88
CA LYS A 172 -1.58 23.83 41.94
C LYS A 172 -0.82 23.76 40.62
N VAL A 173 -0.70 24.90 39.95
CA VAL A 173 0.12 25.00 38.73
C VAL A 173 1.59 25.12 39.14
N ARG A 174 2.45 24.22 38.64
CA ARG A 174 3.90 24.38 38.73
C ARG A 174 4.35 25.29 37.59
N LYS A 175 5.10 26.33 37.93
CA LYS A 175 5.82 27.17 36.95
C LYS A 175 7.15 26.51 36.60
#